data_AF-A0A3B8PTR0-F1
#
_entry.id   AF-A0A3B8PTR0-F1
#
_cell.length_a   1.000
_cell.length_b   1.000
_cell.length_c   1.000
_cell.angle_alpha   90.00
_cell.angle_beta   90.00
_cell.angle_gamma   90.00
#
_symmetry.space_group_name_H-M   'P 1'
#
loop_
_entity.id
_entity.type
_entity.pdbx_description
1 polymer ?
#
loop_
_entity_poly.entity_id
_entity_poly.type
_entity_poly.pdbx_seq_one_letter_code
_entity_poly.pdbx_strand_id
1 'polypeptide(L)'
;MVLEFLSAHPAIVGGTGPKICGIGKGLVYGLAQFAGKVGVPMIWGEATANSAPFYSRILGQPGVLDHFFIRGETLARCRREFRDNFLAQA
;
A
#
# COMPACT_ATOMS: atom_id res chain seq x y z
N MET A 1 -8.33 4.21 12.09
CA MET A 1 -7.33 5.02 11.35
C MET A 1 -7.95 5.35 10.01
N VAL A 2 -7.98 6.62 9.64
CA VAL A 2 -8.50 7.09 8.35
C VAL A 2 -7.34 7.79 7.64
N LEU A 3 -7.06 7.39 6.39
CA LEU A 3 -6.14 8.12 5.50
C LEU A 3 -7.03 8.81 4.47
N GLU A 4 -7.22 10.13 4.60
CA GLU A 4 -8.18 10.87 3.78
C GLU A 4 -7.64 11.19 2.39
N PHE A 5 -6.33 11.44 2.26
CA PHE A 5 -5.75 11.77 0.97
C PHE A 5 -4.27 11.41 0.91
N LEU A 6 -3.85 10.87 -0.23
CA LEU A 6 -2.46 10.60 -0.54
C LEU A 6 -2.15 11.02 -1.97
N SER A 7 -1.24 11.96 -2.14
CA SER A 7 -0.74 12.41 -3.42
C SER A 7 0.79 12.41 -3.45
N ALA A 8 1.36 12.03 -4.59
CA ALA A 8 2.77 12.27 -4.88
C ALA A 8 2.88 13.43 -5.87
N HIS A 9 3.85 14.33 -5.64
CA HIS A 9 4.07 15.46 -6.54
C HIS A 9 4.50 14.96 -7.94
N PRO A 10 3.91 15.45 -9.05
CA PRO A 10 4.23 14.95 -10.39
C PRO A 10 5.72 15.02 -10.75
N ALA A 11 6.47 16.01 -10.25
CA ALA A 11 7.92 16.08 -10.48
C ALA A 11 8.73 14.91 -9.86
N ILE A 12 8.14 14.16 -8.92
CA ILE A 12 8.73 12.97 -8.31
C ILE A 12 8.46 11.71 -9.18
N VAL A 13 7.40 11.75 -9.98
CA VAL A 13 6.90 10.61 -10.78
C VAL A 13 7.23 10.79 -12.28
N GLY A 14 7.38 12.03 -12.72
CA GLY A 14 7.43 12.46 -14.11
C GLY A 14 8.84 12.56 -14.66
N GLY A 15 9.51 11.41 -14.86
CA GLY A 15 10.63 11.24 -15.82
C GLY A 15 11.93 12.01 -15.60
N THR A 16 11.92 13.14 -14.90
CA THR A 16 13.09 13.93 -14.49
C THR A 16 13.72 13.27 -13.28
N GLY A 17 15.02 12.97 -13.34
CA GLY A 17 15.73 12.26 -12.29
C GLY A 17 15.62 12.96 -10.93
N PRO A 18 15.54 12.21 -9.82
CA PRO A 18 15.53 10.75 -9.72
C PRO A 18 14.15 10.12 -10.02
N LYS A 19 14.14 8.97 -10.70
CA LYS A 19 12.92 8.17 -10.88
C LYS A 19 12.58 7.47 -9.57
N ILE A 20 11.65 8.03 -8.80
CA ILE A 20 11.23 7.44 -7.52
C ILE A 20 10.07 6.47 -7.78
N CYS A 21 10.32 5.19 -7.52
CA CYS A 21 9.35 4.11 -7.66
C CYS A 21 9.01 3.51 -6.28
N GLY A 22 7.84 2.87 -6.18
CA GLY A 22 7.50 2.08 -4.99
C GLY A 22 6.91 2.86 -3.81
N ILE A 23 6.76 4.19 -3.89
CA ILE A 23 6.13 5.02 -2.84
C ILE A 23 4.75 4.45 -2.44
N GLY A 24 3.87 4.18 -3.41
CA GLY A 24 2.53 3.66 -3.14
C GLY A 24 2.57 2.30 -2.43
N LYS A 25 3.45 1.38 -2.86
CA LYS A 25 3.64 0.06 -2.25
C LYS A 25 4.14 0.21 -0.80
N GLY A 26 5.16 1.04 -0.59
CA GLY A 26 5.75 1.30 0.72
C GLY A 26 4.75 1.89 1.70
N LEU A 27 3.93 2.84 1.26
CA LEU A 27 2.89 3.45 2.09
C LEU A 27 1.83 2.44 2.51
N VAL A 28 1.26 1.67 1.58
CA VAL A 28 0.24 0.66 1.91
C VAL A 28 0.81 -0.39 2.87
N TYR A 29 2.05 -0.81 2.67
CA TYR A 29 2.69 -1.80 3.54
C TYR A 29 3.08 -1.23 4.89
N GLY A 30 3.45 0.05 4.95
CA GLY A 30 3.68 0.79 6.19
C GLY A 30 2.39 0.90 7.02
N LEU A 31 1.25 1.19 6.38
CA LEU A 31 -0.06 1.19 7.05
C LEU A 31 -0.41 -0.20 7.59
N ALA A 32 -0.13 -1.27 6.82
CA ALA A 32 -0.30 -2.64 7.30
C ALA A 32 0.60 -2.96 8.52
N GLN A 33 1.84 -2.48 8.52
CA GLN A 33 2.75 -2.60 9.66
C GLN A 33 2.27 -1.82 10.87
N PHE A 34 1.79 -0.59 10.67
CA PHE A 34 1.21 0.21 11.74
C PHE A 34 -0.04 -0.45 12.33
N ALA A 35 -1.00 -0.87 11.48
CA ALA A 35 -2.21 -1.57 11.90
C ALA A 35 -1.89 -2.81 12.74
N GLY A 36 -0.90 -3.61 12.31
CA GLY A 36 -0.44 -4.76 13.07
C GLY A 36 0.20 -4.43 14.42
N LYS A 37 0.82 -3.25 14.57
CA LYS A 37 1.38 -2.78 15.86
C LYS A 37 0.29 -2.29 16.82
N VAL A 38 -0.78 -1.70 16.31
CA VAL A 38 -1.89 -1.16 17.13
C VAL A 38 -3.04 -2.15 17.31
N GLY A 39 -2.87 -3.41 16.90
CA GLY A 39 -3.88 -4.47 17.07
C GLY A 39 -5.12 -4.30 16.19
N VAL A 40 -5.02 -3.56 15.07
CA VAL A 40 -6.12 -3.41 14.11
C VAL A 40 -6.16 -4.63 13.19
N PRO A 41 -7.25 -5.42 13.20
CA PRO A 41 -7.30 -6.69 12.47
C PRO A 41 -7.56 -6.54 10.97
N MET A 42 -8.02 -5.36 10.54
CA MET A 42 -8.44 -5.09 9.16
C MET A 42 -8.23 -3.63 8.79
N ILE A 43 -7.74 -3.41 7.57
CA ILE A 43 -7.82 -2.12 6.87
C ILE A 43 -8.77 -2.31 5.69
N TRP A 44 -9.65 -1.36 5.46
CA TRP A 44 -10.45 -1.29 4.24
C TRP A 44 -10.09 -0.01 3.49
N GLY A 45 -10.33 0.00 2.19
CA GLY A 45 -10.14 1.19 1.38
C GLY A 45 -10.93 1.11 0.08
N GLU A 46 -11.08 2.27 -0.55
CA GLU A 46 -11.75 2.42 -1.84
C GLU A 46 -10.72 2.57 -2.95
N ALA A 47 -11.06 2.06 -4.13
CA ALA A 47 -10.26 2.21 -5.32
C ALA A 47 -11.14 2.66 -6.48
N THR A 48 -10.63 3.59 -7.29
CA THR A 48 -11.26 3.93 -8.56
C THR A 48 -10.87 2.89 -9.60
N ALA A 49 -11.57 2.85 -10.74
CA ALA A 49 -11.21 1.97 -11.86
C ALA A 49 -9.73 2.07 -12.27
N ASN A 50 -9.12 3.26 -12.14
CA ASN A 50 -7.72 3.46 -12.49
C ASN A 50 -6.73 2.97 -11.41
N SER A 51 -7.10 2.99 -10.13
CA SER A 51 -6.24 2.53 -9.03
C SER A 51 -6.49 1.07 -8.63
N ALA A 52 -7.63 0.49 -9.01
CA ALA A 52 -7.96 -0.91 -8.76
C ALA A 52 -6.88 -1.92 -9.22
N PRO A 53 -6.29 -1.82 -10.44
CA PRO A 53 -5.22 -2.72 -10.86
C PRO A 53 -3.97 -2.64 -9.97
N PHE A 54 -3.66 -1.44 -9.46
CA PHE A 54 -2.54 -1.25 -8.54
C PHE A 54 -2.78 -2.01 -7.22
N TYR A 55 -3.94 -1.82 -6.58
CA TYR A 55 -4.28 -2.52 -5.34
C TYR A 55 -4.36 -4.03 -5.53
N SER A 56 -5.00 -4.49 -6.61
CA SER A 56 -5.05 -5.92 -6.94
C SER A 56 -3.64 -6.53 -7.00
N ARG A 57 -2.71 -5.85 -7.67
CA ARG A 57 -1.31 -6.28 -7.77
C ARG A 57 -0.60 -6.30 -6.42
N ILE A 58 -0.63 -5.20 -5.67
CA ILE A 58 0.15 -5.10 -4.42
C ILE A 58 -0.46 -5.93 -3.28
N LEU A 59 -1.77 -6.16 -3.29
CA LEU A 59 -2.48 -6.97 -2.28
C LEU A 59 -2.55 -8.46 -2.68
N GLY A 60 -2.17 -8.82 -3.91
CA GLY A 60 -2.27 -10.20 -4.38
C GLY A 60 -3.70 -10.72 -4.35
N GLN A 61 -4.67 -9.81 -4.45
CA GLN A 61 -6.09 -10.09 -4.40
C GLN A 61 -6.65 -9.85 -5.80
N PRO A 62 -7.08 -10.88 -6.53
CA PRO A 62 -7.79 -10.68 -7.79
C PRO A 62 -9.12 -9.99 -7.53
N GLY A 63 -9.57 -9.15 -8.47
CA GLY A 63 -10.92 -8.58 -8.42
C GLY A 63 -11.11 -7.40 -7.45
N VAL A 64 -10.05 -6.62 -7.17
CA VAL A 64 -10.26 -5.28 -6.58
C VAL A 64 -11.02 -4.45 -7.61
N LEU A 65 -12.20 -3.96 -7.22
CA LEU A 65 -13.03 -3.03 -7.98
C LEU A 65 -13.14 -1.73 -7.18
N ASP A 66 -14.31 -1.46 -6.60
CA ASP A 66 -14.58 -0.21 -5.87
C ASP A 66 -13.97 -0.19 -4.46
N HIS A 67 -13.74 -1.37 -3.87
CA HIS A 67 -13.23 -1.50 -2.51
C HIS A 67 -12.30 -2.71 -2.36
N PHE A 68 -11.45 -2.66 -1.32
CA PHE A 68 -10.56 -3.76 -0.96
C PHE A 68 -10.42 -3.89 0.56
N PHE A 69 -9.99 -5.07 1.01
CA PHE A 69 -9.79 -5.39 2.41
C PHE A 69 -8.41 -6.02 2.65
N ILE A 70 -7.63 -5.45 3.55
CA ILE A 70 -6.35 -5.97 4.02
C ILE A 70 -6.57 -6.59 5.39
N ARG A 71 -6.65 -7.92 5.45
CA ARG A 71 -6.89 -8.70 6.67
C ARG A 71 -6.21 -10.06 6.59
N GLY A 72 -6.11 -10.76 7.74
CA GLY A 72 -5.56 -12.12 7.80
C GLY A 72 -4.19 -12.25 7.13
N GLU A 73 -4.07 -13.20 6.20
CA GLU A 73 -2.80 -13.46 5.51
C GLU A 73 -2.35 -12.29 4.63
N THR A 74 -3.27 -11.55 4.00
CA THR A 74 -2.91 -10.35 3.23
C THR A 74 -2.25 -9.31 4.12
N LEU A 75 -2.79 -9.08 5.32
CA LEU A 75 -2.21 -8.17 6.30
C LEU A 75 -0.83 -8.66 6.77
N ALA A 76 -0.69 -9.95 7.10
CA ALA A 76 0.58 -10.54 7.51
C ALA A 76 1.65 -10.42 6.40
N ARG A 77 1.28 -10.68 5.14
CA ARG A 77 2.16 -10.55 3.99
C ARG A 77 2.63 -9.13 3.76
N CYS A 78 1.72 -8.14 3.78
CA CYS A 78 2.09 -6.72 3.64
C CYS A 78 3.07 -6.28 4.74
N ARG A 79 2.94 -6.80 5.96
CA ARG A 79 3.87 -6.54 7.07
C ARG A 79 5.26 -7.13 6.84
N ARG A 80 5.33 -8.36 6.31
CA ARG A 80 6.61 -8.99 5.93
C ARG A 80 7.29 -8.16 4.85
N GLU A 81 6.57 -7.87 3.77
CA GLU A 81 7.08 -7.07 2.67
C GLU A 81 7.56 -5.68 3.09
N PHE A 82 6.89 -5.03 4.05
CA PHE A 82 7.35 -3.75 4.59
C PHE A 82 8.70 -3.87 5.26
N ARG A 83 8.87 -4.88 6.13
CA ARG A 83 10.14 -5.11 6.82
C ARG A 83 11.26 -5.41 5.84
N ASP A 84 11.01 -6.33 4.90
CA ASP A 84 12.04 -6.87 4.04
C ASP A 84 12.50 -5.86 2.98
N ASN A 85 11.61 -4.99 2.49
CA ASN A 85 11.91 -4.09 1.39
C ASN A 85 12.10 -2.62 1.79
N PHE A 86 11.61 -2.19 2.96
CA PHE A 86 11.58 -0.77 3.33
C PHE A 86 12.24 -0.45 4.69
N LEU A 87 12.42 -1.45 5.57
CA LEU A 87 13.12 -1.27 6.84
C LEU A 87 14.50 -1.94 6.88
N ALA A 88 14.69 -3.05 6.18
CA ALA A 88 15.99 -3.73 6.09
C ALA A 88 17.07 -2.93 5.33
N GLN A 89 16.70 -1.82 4.69
CA GLN A 89 17.59 -0.93 3.95
C GLN A 89 17.85 0.41 4.68
N ALA A 90 17.35 0.57 5.91
CA ALA A 90 17.44 1.80 6.70
C ALA A 90 18.40 1.67 7.89
#